data_AF-A0A8J4WCM9-F1
#
_entry.id   AF-A0A8J4WCM9-F1
#
_cell.length_a   1.000
_cell.length_b   1.000
_cell.length_c   1.000
_cell.angle_alpha   90.00
_cell.angle_beta   90.00
_cell.angle_gamma   90.00
#
_symmetry.space_group_name_H-M   'P 1'
#
loop_
_entity.id
_entity.type
_entity.pdbx_description
1 polymer ?
#
loop_
_entity_poly.entity_id
_entity_poly.type
_entity_poly.pdbx_seq_one_letter_code
_entity_poly.pdbx_strand_id
1 'polypeptide(L)'
;MKSSIEPEEVALQIDLQNVRSDLLRAFFDCQVRGLTQSCKWLGDLLSALDESRTKSVDSSYNGSSLPPSPVANIPSKQLSGFLFARSLLDGREYDHCAQTLKYFVSPLLRSWKGDDSVNTNCHPLIYFMYIYSSYMACEKRRANDEVELRHVFEKDGSTKPSQVARAHCVKELSALRSEVESRMSTAKHDLEKADGVGETDPFVLYVFGLIYHKLSMESTAISMFVRAINAYPCLWPAWYELSQLVKDKEHLNSLRLPSTSHAWMRHFFEVKVFLKLNEMVLMQVGTCRRTLVWHLTGYATWKWLGDNFTK
;
A
#
# COMPACT_ATOMS: atom_id res chain seq x y z
N MET A 1 -18.33 -44.23 29.98
CA MET A 1 -18.82 -42.99 29.35
C MET A 1 -17.63 -42.26 28.76
N LYS A 2 -17.46 -42.32 27.43
CA LYS A 2 -16.48 -41.48 26.72
C LYS A 2 -17.12 -40.11 26.57
N SER A 3 -16.58 -39.09 27.23
CA SER A 3 -16.96 -37.70 26.97
C SER A 3 -16.25 -37.27 25.69
N SER A 4 -17.00 -37.22 24.59
CA SER A 4 -16.56 -36.56 23.36
C SER A 4 -16.40 -35.08 23.66
N ILE A 5 -15.17 -34.60 23.67
CA ILE A 5 -14.86 -33.18 23.56
C ILE A 5 -14.99 -32.88 22.07
N GLU A 6 -16.16 -32.37 21.66
CA GLU A 6 -16.29 -31.74 20.35
C GLU A 6 -15.39 -30.50 20.33
N PRO A 7 -14.58 -30.27 19.29
CA PRO A 7 -13.83 -29.04 19.17
C PRO A 7 -14.84 -27.90 19.04
N GLU A 8 -14.88 -27.02 20.04
CA GLU A 8 -15.62 -25.78 20.01
C GLU A 8 -15.13 -25.00 18.76
N GLU A 9 -15.93 -25.04 17.70
CA GLU A 9 -15.67 -24.30 16.48
C GLU A 9 -15.73 -22.83 16.90
N VAL A 10 -14.57 -22.20 17.08
CA VAL A 10 -14.47 -20.77 17.43
C VAL A 10 -15.00 -20.00 16.24
N ALA A 11 -16.31 -19.84 16.19
CA ALA A 11 -16.99 -19.04 15.20
C ALA A 11 -16.42 -17.62 15.31
N LEU A 12 -15.71 -17.20 14.26
CA LEU A 12 -15.20 -15.85 14.16
C LEU A 12 -16.43 -14.92 14.18
N GLN A 13 -16.68 -14.27 15.31
CA GLN A 13 -17.76 -13.28 15.45
C GLN A 13 -17.36 -11.99 14.72
N ILE A 14 -17.36 -12.05 13.38
CA ILE A 14 -17.10 -10.91 12.51
C ILE A 14 -18.44 -10.30 12.12
N ASP A 15 -18.69 -9.07 12.57
CA ASP A 15 -19.87 -8.32 12.15
C ASP A 15 -19.69 -7.79 10.72
N LEU A 16 -20.40 -8.41 9.77
CA LEU A 16 -20.36 -8.06 8.35
C LEU A 16 -20.81 -6.62 8.05
N GLN A 17 -21.63 -6.00 8.91
CA GLN A 17 -22.02 -4.59 8.73
C GLN A 17 -20.86 -3.65 9.04
N ASN A 18 -20.10 -3.94 10.10
CA ASN A 18 -18.87 -3.21 10.42
C ASN A 18 -17.83 -3.38 9.33
N VAL A 19 -17.64 -4.62 8.83
CA VAL A 19 -16.73 -4.90 7.69
C VAL A 19 -17.12 -4.07 6.47
N ARG A 20 -18.42 -3.98 6.13
CA ARG A 20 -18.89 -3.15 5.01
C ARG A 20 -18.57 -1.67 5.22
N SER A 21 -18.82 -1.12 6.40
CA SER A 21 -18.52 0.28 6.73
C SER A 21 -17.03 0.59 6.60
N ASP A 22 -16.20 -0.31 7.14
CA ASP A 22 -14.75 -0.22 7.09
C ASP A 22 -14.21 -0.29 5.66
N LEU A 23 -14.72 -1.22 4.85
CA LEU A 23 -14.38 -1.34 3.43
C LEU A 23 -14.73 -0.07 2.65
N LEU A 24 -15.91 0.51 2.86
CA LEU A 24 -16.32 1.77 2.21
C LEU A 24 -15.37 2.91 2.58
N ARG A 25 -15.06 3.07 3.87
CA ARG A 25 -14.13 4.11 4.33
C ARG A 25 -12.74 3.93 3.69
N ALA A 26 -12.19 2.72 3.77
CA ALA A 26 -10.88 2.40 3.20
C ALA A 26 -10.84 2.57 1.68
N PHE A 27 -11.94 2.26 0.98
CA PHE A 27 -12.04 2.43 -0.46
C PHE A 27 -11.89 3.90 -0.85
N PHE A 28 -12.67 4.80 -0.24
CA PHE A 28 -12.60 6.23 -0.55
C PHE A 28 -11.26 6.85 -0.12
N ASP A 29 -10.72 6.44 1.03
CA ASP A 29 -9.41 6.89 1.49
C ASP A 29 -8.27 6.46 0.54
N CYS A 30 -8.35 5.27 -0.03
CA CYS A 30 -7.42 4.79 -1.06
C CYS A 30 -7.64 5.50 -2.41
N GLN A 31 -8.88 5.75 -2.78
CA GLN A 31 -9.26 6.35 -4.06
C GLN A 31 -8.75 7.79 -4.18
N VAL A 32 -8.97 8.59 -3.14
CA VAL A 32 -8.49 9.98 -3.09
C VAL A 32 -6.96 10.05 -3.16
N ARG A 33 -6.28 9.00 -2.68
CA ARG A 33 -4.82 8.82 -2.67
C ARG A 33 -4.26 8.18 -3.94
N GLY A 34 -5.10 7.76 -4.89
CA GLY A 34 -4.65 7.12 -6.13
C GLY A 34 -4.11 5.68 -5.94
N LEU A 35 -4.47 5.01 -4.84
CA LEU A 35 -4.06 3.63 -4.54
C LEU A 35 -4.95 2.62 -5.27
N THR A 36 -4.85 2.61 -6.61
CA THR A 36 -5.78 1.92 -7.51
C THR A 36 -5.91 0.42 -7.27
N GLN A 37 -4.82 -0.29 -6.97
CA GLN A 37 -4.87 -1.74 -6.72
C GLN A 37 -5.62 -2.06 -5.43
N SER A 38 -5.43 -1.25 -4.38
CA SER A 38 -6.18 -1.36 -3.14
C SER A 38 -7.66 -1.11 -3.37
N CYS A 39 -8.03 -0.10 -4.17
CA CYS A 39 -9.43 0.15 -4.53
C CYS A 39 -10.07 -1.03 -5.26
N LYS A 40 -9.35 -1.68 -6.18
CA LYS A 40 -9.85 -2.89 -6.87
C LYS A 40 -10.14 -4.01 -5.89
N TRP A 41 -9.20 -4.29 -5.00
CA TRP A 41 -9.35 -5.36 -4.00
C TRP A 41 -10.48 -5.06 -3.00
N LEU A 42 -10.55 -3.84 -2.48
CA LEU A 42 -11.62 -3.42 -1.57
C LEU A 42 -13.00 -3.43 -2.26
N GLY A 43 -13.07 -3.01 -3.53
CA GLY A 43 -14.29 -3.04 -4.34
C GLY A 43 -14.78 -4.46 -4.62
N ASP A 44 -13.87 -5.39 -4.86
CA ASP A 44 -14.18 -6.82 -5.04
C ASP A 44 -14.82 -7.40 -3.76
N LEU A 45 -14.23 -7.13 -2.59
CA LEU A 45 -14.81 -7.54 -1.30
C LEU A 45 -16.19 -6.92 -1.04
N LEU A 46 -16.37 -5.64 -1.39
CA LEU A 46 -17.68 -4.98 -1.28
C LEU A 46 -18.73 -5.64 -2.18
N SER A 47 -18.37 -5.96 -3.43
CA SER A 47 -19.25 -6.67 -4.37
C SER A 47 -19.65 -8.03 -3.83
N ALA A 48 -18.69 -8.80 -3.30
CA ALA A 48 -18.96 -10.11 -2.71
C ALA A 48 -19.91 -10.04 -1.50
N LEU A 49 -19.79 -9.01 -0.66
CA LEU A 49 -20.71 -8.77 0.45
C LEU A 49 -22.13 -8.43 -0.03
N ASP A 50 -22.27 -7.64 -1.09
CA ASP A 50 -23.59 -7.27 -1.63
C ASP A 50 -24.29 -8.42 -2.35
N GLU A 51 -23.55 -9.28 -3.06
CA GLU A 51 -24.08 -10.52 -3.63
C GLU A 51 -24.65 -11.47 -2.56
N SER A 52 -24.03 -11.51 -1.37
CA SER A 52 -24.53 -12.32 -0.25
C SER A 52 -25.86 -11.79 0.32
N ARG A 53 -26.04 -10.46 0.32
CA ARG A 53 -27.26 -9.78 0.81
C ARG A 53 -28.44 -9.92 -0.15
N THR A 54 -28.19 -9.85 -1.45
CA THR A 54 -29.26 -9.95 -2.47
C THR A 54 -29.91 -11.34 -2.53
N LYS A 55 -29.21 -12.38 -2.05
CA LYS A 55 -29.75 -13.75 -1.94
C LYS A 55 -30.63 -13.97 -0.70
N SER A 56 -30.57 -13.10 0.30
CA SER A 56 -31.51 -13.13 1.43
C SER A 56 -32.74 -12.30 1.08
N VAL A 57 -33.89 -12.95 0.90
CA VAL A 57 -35.15 -12.37 0.37
C VAL A 57 -35.77 -11.30 1.30
N ASP A 58 -35.28 -11.15 2.53
CA ASP A 58 -35.73 -10.14 3.48
C ASP A 58 -34.67 -9.06 3.69
N SER A 59 -34.82 -7.87 3.09
CA SER A 59 -34.01 -6.71 3.49
C SER A 59 -34.77 -5.41 3.27
N SER A 60 -35.42 -4.95 4.35
CA SER A 60 -35.72 -3.53 4.56
C SER A 60 -34.44 -2.71 4.39
N TYR A 61 -34.44 -1.80 3.42
CA TYR A 61 -33.32 -0.91 3.12
C TYR A 61 -33.03 0.03 4.29
N ASN A 62 -32.13 -0.38 5.20
CA ASN A 62 -31.42 0.59 6.04
C ASN A 62 -30.29 1.16 5.18
N GLY A 63 -30.52 2.34 4.60
CA GLY A 63 -29.54 3.01 3.76
C GLY A 63 -28.21 3.16 4.50
N SER A 64 -27.15 2.51 3.99
CA SER A 64 -25.81 2.74 4.52
C SER A 64 -25.42 4.18 4.21
N SER A 65 -25.26 5.01 5.24
CA SER A 65 -24.73 6.36 5.07
C SER A 65 -23.35 6.28 4.44
N LEU A 66 -23.14 6.95 3.32
CA LEU A 66 -21.82 7.09 2.71
C LEU A 66 -20.84 7.69 3.74
N PRO A 67 -19.59 7.21 3.80
CA PRO A 67 -18.59 7.83 4.66
C PRO A 67 -18.37 9.29 4.24
N PRO A 68 -17.96 10.17 5.17
CA PRO A 68 -17.64 11.54 4.86
C PRO A 68 -16.55 11.63 3.79
N SER A 69 -16.65 12.63 2.92
CA SER A 69 -15.71 12.81 1.83
C SER A 69 -14.28 13.04 2.36
N PRO A 70 -13.28 12.25 1.93
CA PRO A 70 -11.89 12.43 2.37
C PRO A 70 -11.25 13.79 2.02
N VAL A 71 -11.86 14.54 1.08
CA VAL A 71 -11.39 15.87 0.67
C VAL A 71 -12.05 17.02 1.44
N ALA A 72 -13.02 16.74 2.31
CA ALA A 72 -13.81 17.78 2.99
C ALA A 72 -12.98 18.73 3.86
N ASN A 73 -11.85 18.25 4.40
CA ASN A 73 -11.01 18.99 5.33
C ASN A 73 -9.81 19.70 4.66
N ILE A 74 -9.69 19.63 3.32
CA ILE A 74 -8.62 20.33 2.60
C ILE A 74 -8.92 21.84 2.61
N PRO A 75 -7.99 22.69 3.08
CA PRO A 75 -8.18 24.14 3.03
C PRO A 75 -8.43 24.64 1.60
N SER A 76 -9.34 25.60 1.44
CA SER A 76 -9.72 26.15 0.12
C SER A 76 -8.51 26.63 -0.71
N LYS A 77 -7.50 27.22 -0.05
CA LYS A 77 -6.24 27.65 -0.68
C LYS A 77 -5.41 26.49 -1.25
N GLN A 78 -5.54 25.29 -0.70
CA GLN A 78 -4.81 24.09 -1.12
C GLN A 78 -5.65 23.19 -2.05
N LEU A 79 -6.98 23.34 -2.06
CA LEU A 79 -7.91 22.48 -2.78
C LEU A 79 -7.67 22.46 -4.30
N SER A 80 -7.59 23.63 -4.94
CA SER A 80 -7.40 23.68 -6.41
C SER A 80 -6.08 23.04 -6.84
N GLY A 81 -5.00 23.27 -6.08
CA GLY A 81 -3.70 22.65 -6.34
C GLY A 81 -3.72 21.14 -6.11
N PHE A 82 -4.43 20.68 -5.08
CA PHE A 82 -4.65 19.26 -4.85
C PHE A 82 -5.42 18.60 -6.00
N LEU A 83 -6.53 19.20 -6.46
CA LEU A 83 -7.35 18.65 -7.55
C LEU A 83 -6.57 18.55 -8.86
N PHE A 84 -5.78 19.58 -9.20
CA PHE A 84 -4.92 19.54 -10.38
C PHE A 84 -3.81 18.48 -10.24
N ALA A 85 -3.14 18.40 -9.09
CA ALA A 85 -2.16 17.34 -8.88
C ALA A 85 -2.77 15.94 -8.89
N ARG A 86 -4.02 15.78 -8.44
CA ARG A 86 -4.75 14.51 -8.49
C ARG A 86 -5.03 14.06 -9.92
N SER A 87 -5.38 14.98 -10.83
CA SER A 87 -5.57 14.64 -12.25
C SER A 87 -4.25 14.26 -12.93
N LEU A 88 -3.14 14.94 -12.59
CA LEU A 88 -1.80 14.55 -13.04
C LEU A 88 -1.41 13.14 -12.55
N LEU A 89 -1.75 12.81 -11.31
CA LEU A 89 -1.52 11.47 -10.75
C LEU A 89 -2.30 10.40 -11.53
N ASP A 90 -3.57 10.66 -11.88
CA ASP A 90 -4.38 9.76 -12.72
C ASP A 90 -3.77 9.59 -14.12
N GLY A 91 -3.24 10.67 -14.69
CA GLY A 91 -2.50 10.67 -15.96
C GLY A 91 -1.12 10.02 -15.90
N ARG A 92 -0.65 9.56 -14.72
CA ARG A 92 0.69 9.02 -14.49
C ARG A 92 1.83 10.00 -14.82
N GLU A 93 1.54 11.29 -14.71
CA GLU A 93 2.49 12.41 -14.81
C GLU A 93 3.09 12.70 -13.43
N TYR A 94 3.81 11.71 -12.89
CA TYR A 94 4.24 11.71 -11.49
C TYR A 94 5.20 12.85 -11.14
N ASP A 95 6.16 13.18 -12.00
CA ASP A 95 7.09 14.30 -11.76
C ASP A 95 6.34 15.64 -11.71
N HIS A 96 5.38 15.85 -12.62
CA HIS A 96 4.57 17.07 -12.64
C HIS A 96 3.66 17.15 -11.40
N CYS A 97 3.03 16.04 -11.02
CA CYS A 97 2.26 15.94 -9.78
C CYS A 97 3.10 16.34 -8.55
N ALA A 98 4.29 15.74 -8.41
CA ALA A 98 5.20 16.03 -7.30
C ALA A 98 5.62 17.52 -7.29
N GLN A 99 5.97 18.08 -8.45
CA GLN A 99 6.38 19.47 -8.58
C GLN A 99 5.25 20.45 -8.24
N THR A 100 4.00 20.18 -8.68
CA THR A 100 2.82 20.97 -8.32
C THR A 100 2.60 20.97 -6.81
N LEU A 101 2.76 19.82 -6.16
CA LEU A 101 2.54 19.70 -4.70
C LEU A 101 3.70 20.23 -3.86
N LYS A 102 4.93 20.25 -4.40
CA LYS A 102 6.14 20.74 -3.71
C LYS A 102 5.98 22.16 -3.17
N TYR A 103 5.17 22.98 -3.85
CA TYR A 103 4.79 24.32 -3.38
C TYR A 103 4.11 24.29 -2.00
N PHE A 104 3.16 23.39 -1.79
CA PHE A 104 2.45 23.26 -0.50
C PHE A 104 3.30 22.59 0.57
N VAL A 105 4.26 21.77 0.15
CA VAL A 105 5.14 21.04 1.07
C VAL A 105 6.25 21.97 1.56
N SER A 106 7.04 22.58 0.68
CA SER A 106 8.24 23.38 1.01
C SER A 106 7.92 24.80 1.55
N PRO A 107 8.26 25.12 2.81
CA PRO A 107 8.07 26.47 3.36
C PRO A 107 8.86 27.54 2.59
N LEU A 108 10.05 27.21 2.09
CA LEU A 108 10.91 28.12 1.32
C LEU A 108 10.23 28.57 0.02
N LEU A 109 9.52 27.68 -0.66
CA LEU A 109 8.80 28.01 -1.90
C LEU A 109 7.54 28.84 -1.66
N ARG A 110 6.88 28.69 -0.50
CA ARG A 110 5.74 29.54 -0.11
C ARG A 110 6.21 30.97 0.17
N SER A 111 7.30 31.12 0.92
CA SER A 111 7.89 32.42 1.25
C SER A 111 8.29 33.20 -0.01
N TRP A 112 8.88 32.53 -1.01
CA TRP A 112 9.28 33.16 -2.28
C TRP A 112 8.10 33.78 -3.06
N LYS A 113 6.88 33.25 -2.91
CA LYS A 113 5.68 33.74 -3.61
C LYS A 113 4.91 34.83 -2.85
N GLY A 114 5.44 35.31 -1.73
CA GLY A 114 4.82 36.35 -0.90
C GLY A 114 3.57 35.88 -0.16
N ASP A 115 3.45 34.58 0.13
CA ASP A 115 2.33 34.04 0.90
C ASP A 115 2.64 34.16 2.41
N ASP A 116 2.05 35.17 3.07
CA ASP A 116 2.16 35.43 4.52
C ASP A 116 1.54 34.32 5.40
N SER A 117 0.96 33.27 4.80
CA SER A 117 0.42 32.12 5.53
C SER A 117 1.51 31.14 6.01
N VAL A 118 2.58 31.68 6.59
CA VAL A 118 3.76 31.00 7.15
C VAL A 118 3.37 29.83 8.06
N ASN A 119 2.19 29.89 8.67
CA ASN A 119 1.69 28.90 9.63
C ASN A 119 0.66 27.89 9.09
N THR A 120 0.38 27.86 7.77
CA THR A 120 -0.54 26.85 7.23
C THR A 120 0.18 25.53 7.07
N ASN A 121 -0.11 24.58 7.97
CA ASN A 121 0.37 23.21 7.85
C ASN A 121 -0.11 22.58 6.53
N CYS A 122 0.78 21.83 5.88
CA CYS A 122 0.45 21.07 4.69
C CYS A 122 -0.55 19.98 5.07
N HIS A 123 -1.69 19.91 4.38
CA HIS A 123 -2.69 18.89 4.70
C HIS A 123 -2.09 17.48 4.50
N PRO A 124 -2.33 16.50 5.40
CA PRO A 124 -1.70 15.18 5.34
C PRO A 124 -1.89 14.46 4.00
N LEU A 125 -3.08 14.59 3.41
CA LEU A 125 -3.37 14.03 2.07
C LEU A 125 -2.50 14.63 0.95
N ILE A 126 -2.20 15.93 1.02
CA ILE A 126 -1.29 16.59 0.05
C ILE A 126 0.13 16.10 0.27
N TYR A 127 0.56 16.01 1.53
CA TYR A 127 1.89 15.53 1.85
C TYR A 127 2.09 14.07 1.42
N PHE A 128 1.11 13.20 1.69
CA PHE A 128 1.07 11.84 1.16
C PHE A 128 1.22 11.85 -0.37
N MET A 129 0.41 12.63 -1.08
CA MET A 129 0.39 12.61 -2.54
C MET A 129 1.70 13.13 -3.13
N TYR A 130 2.36 14.08 -2.47
CA TYR A 130 3.71 14.55 -2.83
C TYR A 130 4.75 13.44 -2.71
N ILE A 131 4.81 12.74 -1.58
CA ILE A 131 5.80 11.66 -1.39
C ILE A 131 5.49 10.51 -2.35
N TYR A 132 4.21 10.13 -2.47
CA TYR A 132 3.79 9.02 -3.31
C TYR A 132 4.07 9.29 -4.79
N SER A 133 3.74 10.49 -5.30
CA SER A 133 4.09 10.87 -6.68
C SER A 133 5.60 10.92 -6.90
N SER A 134 6.38 11.43 -5.94
CA SER A 134 7.85 11.41 -6.02
C SER A 134 8.43 9.99 -6.07
N TYR A 135 7.89 9.08 -5.27
CA TYR A 135 8.23 7.65 -5.29
C TYR A 135 7.87 7.01 -6.65
N MET A 136 6.65 7.24 -7.14
CA MET A 136 6.18 6.69 -8.41
C MET A 136 6.96 7.24 -9.61
N ALA A 137 7.40 8.51 -9.55
CA ALA A 137 8.29 9.10 -10.53
C ALA A 137 9.65 8.39 -10.57
N CYS A 138 10.26 8.11 -9.42
CA CYS A 138 11.52 7.34 -9.35
C CYS A 138 11.35 5.94 -9.94
N GLU A 139 10.29 5.22 -9.56
CA GLU A 139 10.05 3.87 -10.08
C GLU A 139 9.77 3.87 -11.59
N LYS A 140 9.05 4.87 -12.10
CA LYS A 140 8.82 5.06 -13.55
C LYS A 140 10.13 5.33 -14.28
N ARG A 141 10.98 6.23 -13.77
CA ARG A 141 12.29 6.54 -14.37
C ARG A 141 13.23 5.35 -14.32
N ARG A 142 13.29 4.61 -13.20
CA ARG A 142 14.04 3.35 -13.10
C ARG A 142 13.62 2.35 -14.18
N ALA A 143 12.32 2.17 -14.39
CA ALA A 143 11.81 1.24 -15.39
C ALA A 143 12.15 1.69 -16.82
N ASN A 144 12.06 3.00 -17.10
CA ASN A 144 12.45 3.57 -18.39
C ASN A 144 13.96 3.42 -18.63
N ASP A 145 14.80 3.82 -17.65
CA ASP A 145 16.26 3.69 -17.70
C ASP A 145 16.66 2.23 -17.96
N GLU A 146 15.99 1.26 -17.32
CA GLU A 146 16.28 -0.15 -17.54
C GLU A 146 16.02 -0.59 -18.99
N VAL A 147 15.00 -0.05 -19.65
CA VAL A 147 14.71 -0.31 -21.06
C VAL A 147 15.69 0.43 -21.97
N GLU A 148 15.94 1.71 -21.73
CA GLU A 148 16.85 2.53 -22.54
C GLU A 148 18.28 1.98 -22.50
N LEU A 149 18.78 1.65 -21.31
CA LEU A 149 20.14 1.13 -21.13
C LEU A 149 20.32 -0.26 -21.74
N ARG A 150 19.26 -1.09 -21.85
CA ARG A 150 19.37 -2.37 -22.61
C ARG A 150 19.77 -2.13 -24.06
N HIS A 151 19.22 -1.12 -24.71
CA HIS A 151 19.55 -0.78 -26.10
C HIS A 151 21.00 -0.26 -26.25
N VAL A 152 21.56 0.34 -25.19
CA VAL A 152 22.92 0.90 -25.20
C VAL A 152 23.98 -0.16 -24.89
N PHE A 153 23.77 -0.97 -23.85
CA PHE A 153 24.77 -1.94 -23.36
C PHE A 153 24.75 -3.30 -24.05
N GLU A 154 23.78 -3.60 -24.92
CA GLU A 154 23.82 -4.79 -25.80
C GLU A 154 25.09 -4.84 -26.66
N LYS A 155 25.80 -3.71 -26.85
CA LYS A 155 27.03 -3.62 -27.64
C LYS A 155 28.34 -3.88 -26.88
N ASP A 156 28.38 -3.63 -25.56
CA ASP A 156 29.65 -3.56 -24.83
C ASP A 156 29.83 -4.60 -23.69
N GLY A 157 28.81 -5.40 -23.38
CA GLY A 157 28.92 -6.55 -22.45
C GLY A 157 29.33 -6.24 -20.99
N SER A 158 29.55 -4.97 -20.66
CA SER A 158 30.07 -4.50 -19.38
C SER A 158 28.98 -3.78 -18.58
N THR A 159 28.67 -4.32 -17.40
CA THR A 159 27.63 -3.87 -16.46
C THR A 159 26.19 -4.10 -16.93
N LYS A 160 25.41 -4.87 -16.16
CA LYS A 160 23.99 -5.13 -16.47
C LYS A 160 23.22 -3.80 -16.40
N PRO A 161 22.50 -3.36 -17.47
CA PRO A 161 21.64 -2.16 -17.50
C PRO A 161 20.82 -1.92 -16.23
N SER A 162 20.30 -3.00 -15.66
CA SER A 162 19.51 -3.03 -14.42
C SER A 162 20.25 -2.46 -13.20
N GLN A 163 21.58 -2.59 -13.10
CA GLN A 163 22.35 -2.09 -11.96
C GLN A 163 22.48 -0.57 -11.94
N VAL A 164 22.68 0.06 -13.12
CA VAL A 164 22.82 1.51 -13.25
C VAL A 164 21.49 2.20 -12.95
N ALA A 165 20.40 1.75 -13.60
CA ALA A 165 19.05 2.25 -13.32
C ALA A 165 18.68 2.13 -11.83
N ARG A 166 19.05 1.00 -11.20
CA ARG A 166 18.84 0.80 -9.76
C ARG A 166 19.67 1.77 -8.91
N ALA A 167 20.92 2.03 -9.25
CA ALA A 167 21.78 2.96 -8.52
C ALA A 167 21.24 4.40 -8.57
N HIS A 168 20.74 4.84 -9.74
CA HIS A 168 20.08 6.14 -9.89
C HIS A 168 18.84 6.24 -8.98
N CYS A 169 17.93 5.27 -9.03
CA CYS A 169 16.74 5.36 -8.19
C CYS A 169 17.06 5.25 -6.69
N VAL A 170 18.06 4.46 -6.26
CA VAL A 170 18.51 4.43 -4.86
C VAL A 170 19.02 5.80 -4.40
N LYS A 171 19.79 6.52 -5.23
CA LYS A 171 20.27 7.87 -4.91
C LYS A 171 19.11 8.84 -4.69
N GLU A 172 18.12 8.81 -5.57
CA GLU A 172 16.95 9.69 -5.49
C GLU A 172 16.05 9.37 -4.30
N LEU A 173 15.77 8.09 -4.07
CA LEU A 173 15.01 7.66 -2.90
C LEU A 173 15.73 7.98 -1.58
N SER A 174 17.06 7.98 -1.56
CA SER A 174 17.85 8.41 -0.39
C SER A 174 17.70 9.90 -0.10
N ALA A 175 17.61 10.73 -1.14
CA ALA A 175 17.32 12.16 -1.01
C ALA A 175 15.88 12.37 -0.49
N LEU A 176 14.89 11.69 -1.08
CA LEU A 176 13.50 11.75 -0.64
C LEU A 176 13.33 11.27 0.81
N ARG A 177 14.00 10.17 1.19
CA ARG A 177 14.03 9.68 2.57
C ARG A 177 14.53 10.76 3.53
N SER A 178 15.66 11.38 3.21
CA SER A 178 16.26 12.42 4.07
C SER A 178 15.34 13.64 4.22
N GLU A 179 14.62 14.02 3.16
CA GLU A 179 13.61 15.09 3.21
C GLU A 179 12.43 14.73 4.14
N VAL A 180 11.93 13.49 4.04
CA VAL A 180 10.81 13.01 4.87
C VAL A 180 11.24 12.87 6.35
N GLU A 181 12.43 12.32 6.62
CA GLU A 181 12.99 12.18 7.98
C GLU A 181 13.15 13.53 8.68
N SER A 182 13.64 14.54 7.95
CA SER A 182 13.79 15.90 8.46
C SER A 182 12.44 16.48 8.91
N ARG A 183 11.39 16.35 8.09
CA ARG A 183 10.04 16.82 8.43
C ARG A 183 9.38 16.06 9.56
N MET A 184 9.57 14.74 9.62
CA MET A 184 9.02 13.93 10.71
C MET A 184 9.70 14.27 12.04
N SER A 185 10.98 14.66 12.02
CA SER A 185 11.71 15.06 13.23
C SER A 185 11.25 16.43 13.74
N THR A 186 11.03 17.40 12.85
CA THR A 186 10.46 18.70 13.24
C THR A 186 9.06 18.56 13.82
N ALA A 187 8.21 17.73 13.21
CA ALA A 187 6.86 17.48 13.70
C ALA A 187 6.85 16.85 15.11
N LYS A 188 7.80 15.98 15.44
CA LYS A 188 7.92 15.40 16.79
C LYS A 188 8.21 16.45 17.85
N HIS A 189 9.12 17.39 17.60
CA HIS A 189 9.43 18.46 18.54
C HIS A 189 8.26 19.42 18.78
N ASP A 190 7.42 19.64 17.76
CA ASP A 190 6.22 20.46 17.88
C ASP A 190 5.11 19.73 18.67
N LEU A 191 5.02 18.40 18.52
CA LEU A 191 4.02 17.55 19.16
C LEU A 191 4.38 17.14 20.60
N GLU A 192 5.66 17.07 20.98
CA GLU A 192 6.07 16.83 22.37
C GLU A 192 5.61 17.93 23.35
N LYS A 193 5.08 19.06 22.84
CA LYS A 193 4.44 20.13 23.61
C LYS A 193 2.91 19.99 23.75
N ALA A 194 2.27 19.04 23.07
CA ALA A 194 0.83 18.80 23.13
C ALA A 194 0.57 17.29 23.28
N ASP A 195 0.11 16.87 24.46
CA ASP A 195 -0.24 15.50 24.89
C ASP A 195 -0.05 14.36 23.88
N GLY A 196 0.88 13.46 24.21
CA GLY A 196 1.45 12.47 23.30
C GLY A 196 0.45 11.48 22.72
N VAL A 197 0.19 11.61 21.42
CA VAL A 197 0.40 10.58 20.39
C VAL A 197 0.73 11.35 19.12
N GLY A 198 2.00 11.33 18.70
CA GLY A 198 2.41 11.95 17.44
C GLY A 198 1.87 11.14 16.26
N GLU A 199 0.60 11.33 15.93
CA GLU A 199 -0.13 10.54 14.95
C GLU A 199 0.27 10.98 13.53
N THR A 200 1.39 10.44 13.06
CA THR A 200 1.76 10.54 11.65
C THR A 200 0.71 9.80 10.83
N ASP A 201 0.15 10.47 9.79
CA ASP A 201 -0.85 9.89 8.90
C ASP A 201 -0.46 8.45 8.45
N PRO A 202 -1.35 7.45 8.60
CA PRO A 202 -1.04 6.05 8.32
C PRO A 202 -0.59 5.79 6.88
N PHE A 203 -1.09 6.57 5.91
CA PHE A 203 -0.72 6.42 4.52
C PHE A 203 0.67 7.01 4.24
N VAL A 204 1.05 8.09 4.94
CA VAL A 204 2.43 8.61 4.92
C VAL A 204 3.39 7.56 5.47
N LEU A 205 3.06 6.91 6.60
CA LEU A 205 3.87 5.80 7.14
C LEU A 205 4.01 4.65 6.13
N TYR A 206 2.94 4.30 5.43
CA TYR A 206 2.96 3.29 4.38
C TYR A 206 3.94 3.64 3.24
N VAL A 207 3.85 4.84 2.66
CA VAL A 207 4.77 5.24 1.57
C VAL A 207 6.21 5.33 2.06
N PHE A 208 6.41 5.74 3.31
CA PHE A 208 7.74 5.76 3.88
C PHE A 208 8.31 4.35 4.08
N GLY A 209 7.47 3.38 4.44
CA GLY A 209 7.79 1.96 4.40
C GLY A 209 8.22 1.48 3.01
N LEU A 210 7.53 1.90 1.93
CA LEU A 210 7.94 1.59 0.55
C LEU A 210 9.34 2.13 0.24
N ILE A 211 9.64 3.36 0.63
CA ILE A 211 10.96 3.99 0.42
C ILE A 211 12.05 3.18 1.13
N TYR A 212 11.87 2.87 2.42
CA TYR A 212 12.83 2.04 3.15
C TYR A 212 12.98 0.64 2.54
N HIS A 213 11.88 0.03 2.10
CA HIS A 213 11.93 -1.29 1.47
C HIS A 213 12.78 -1.25 0.19
N LYS A 214 12.57 -0.25 -0.68
CA LYS A 214 13.38 -0.06 -1.90
C LYS A 214 14.85 0.26 -1.61
N LEU A 215 15.14 0.91 -0.49
CA LEU A 215 16.49 1.15 0.01
C LEU A 215 17.11 -0.07 0.73
N SER A 216 16.45 -1.23 0.70
CA SER A 216 16.91 -2.46 1.37
C SER A 216 17.05 -2.35 2.90
N MET A 217 16.34 -1.40 3.51
CA MET A 217 16.30 -1.20 4.97
C MET A 217 15.08 -1.92 5.56
N GLU A 218 15.07 -3.26 5.46
CA GLU A 218 13.89 -4.09 5.75
C GLU A 218 13.34 -3.90 7.17
N SER A 219 14.19 -3.88 8.19
CA SER A 219 13.76 -3.74 9.59
C SER A 219 12.96 -2.45 9.82
N THR A 220 13.44 -1.33 9.25
CA THR A 220 12.75 -0.04 9.33
C THR A 220 11.46 -0.04 8.50
N ALA A 221 11.48 -0.65 7.31
CA ALA A 221 10.28 -0.79 6.48
C ALA A 221 9.17 -1.56 7.20
N ILE A 222 9.51 -2.70 7.83
CA ILE A 222 8.58 -3.51 8.65
C ILE A 222 8.02 -2.65 9.78
N SER A 223 8.87 -1.92 10.51
CA SER A 223 8.43 -1.02 11.58
C SER A 223 7.44 0.04 11.08
N MET A 224 7.68 0.64 9.91
CA MET A 224 6.76 1.62 9.33
C MET A 224 5.42 0.99 8.93
N PHE A 225 5.42 -0.19 8.29
CA PHE A 225 4.19 -0.88 7.93
C PHE A 225 3.38 -1.31 9.16
N VAL A 226 4.03 -1.85 10.19
CA VAL A 226 3.37 -2.23 11.45
C VAL A 226 2.74 -1.00 12.12
N ARG A 227 3.43 0.15 12.14
CA ARG A 227 2.86 1.39 12.68
C ARG A 227 1.66 1.88 11.84
N ALA A 228 1.76 1.83 10.51
CA ALA A 228 0.67 2.19 9.62
C ALA A 228 -0.57 1.30 9.84
N ILE A 229 -0.37 -0.01 9.99
CA ILE A 229 -1.42 -1.00 10.25
C ILE A 229 -2.08 -0.79 11.61
N ASN A 230 -1.30 -0.52 12.66
CA ASN A 230 -1.86 -0.27 13.98
C ASN A 230 -2.69 1.02 14.02
N ALA A 231 -2.29 2.05 13.25
CA ALA A 231 -3.03 3.30 13.15
C ALA A 231 -4.24 3.20 12.21
N TYR A 232 -4.17 2.41 11.15
CA TYR A 232 -5.29 2.15 10.24
C TYR A 232 -5.35 0.67 9.83
N PRO A 233 -6.06 -0.19 10.60
CA PRO A 233 -6.13 -1.63 10.34
C PRO A 233 -6.72 -1.99 8.97
N CYS A 234 -7.49 -1.08 8.37
CA CYS A 234 -8.08 -1.26 7.06
C CYS A 234 -7.14 -0.89 5.88
N LEU A 235 -5.87 -0.59 6.16
CA LEU A 235 -4.87 -0.24 5.14
C LEU A 235 -4.29 -1.49 4.46
N TRP A 236 -5.08 -2.15 3.60
CA TRP A 236 -4.64 -3.32 2.83
C TRP A 236 -3.25 -3.20 2.17
N PRO A 237 -2.86 -2.09 1.52
CA PRO A 237 -1.55 -2.03 0.88
C PRO A 237 -0.38 -2.18 1.87
N ALA A 238 -0.51 -1.74 3.12
CA ALA A 238 0.52 -1.94 4.14
C ALA A 238 0.60 -3.42 4.57
N TRP A 239 -0.55 -4.10 4.73
CA TRP A 239 -0.60 -5.54 4.97
C TRP A 239 0.03 -6.33 3.82
N TYR A 240 -0.26 -5.94 2.58
CA TYR A 240 0.28 -6.58 1.39
C TYR A 240 1.80 -6.49 1.34
N GLU A 241 2.38 -5.30 1.51
CA GLU A 241 3.84 -5.12 1.52
C GLU A 241 4.50 -5.86 2.70
N LEU A 242 3.89 -5.80 3.89
CA LEU A 242 4.39 -6.54 5.05
C LEU A 242 4.44 -8.05 4.79
N SER A 243 3.44 -8.61 4.10
CA SER A 243 3.42 -10.05 3.78
C SER A 243 4.61 -10.49 2.92
N GLN A 244 5.18 -9.58 2.13
CA GLN A 244 6.37 -9.85 1.33
C GLN A 244 7.64 -9.89 2.18
N LEU A 245 7.65 -9.20 3.33
CA LEU A 245 8.80 -9.08 4.22
C LEU A 245 8.82 -10.13 5.34
N VAL A 246 7.70 -10.82 5.60
CA VAL A 246 7.68 -11.96 6.52
C VAL A 246 8.50 -13.12 5.93
N LYS A 247 9.43 -13.63 6.74
CA LYS A 247 10.44 -14.65 6.34
C LYS A 247 10.04 -16.05 6.80
N ASP A 248 9.50 -16.14 8.01
CA ASP A 248 9.11 -17.39 8.66
C ASP A 248 8.00 -17.13 9.70
N LYS A 249 7.55 -18.21 10.33
CA LYS A 249 6.47 -18.18 11.34
C LYS A 249 6.91 -17.51 12.65
N GLU A 250 8.19 -17.60 13.02
CA GLU A 250 8.70 -16.98 14.24
C GLU A 250 8.73 -15.46 14.10
N HIS A 251 9.20 -14.97 12.95
CA HIS A 251 9.16 -13.58 12.56
C HIS A 251 7.72 -13.06 12.56
N LEU A 252 6.76 -13.79 11.96
CA LEU A 252 5.34 -13.43 12.01
C LEU A 252 4.83 -13.24 13.45
N ASN A 253 5.14 -14.18 14.34
CA ASN A 253 4.72 -14.14 15.74
C ASN A 253 5.38 -13.00 16.54
N SER A 254 6.56 -12.53 16.11
CA SER A 254 7.25 -11.40 16.74
C SER A 254 6.66 -10.04 16.39
N LEU A 255 5.85 -9.94 15.32
CA LEU A 255 5.26 -8.69 14.86
C LEU A 255 4.12 -8.25 15.80
N ARG A 256 4.15 -7.00 16.24
CA ARG A 256 3.09 -6.37 17.06
C ARG A 256 1.92 -5.93 16.18
N LEU A 257 1.17 -6.90 15.69
CA LEU A 257 -0.01 -6.69 14.84
C LEU A 257 -1.28 -6.58 15.68
N PRO A 258 -2.27 -5.78 15.25
CA PRO A 258 -3.53 -5.64 15.98
C PRO A 258 -4.22 -7.00 16.10
N SER A 259 -4.69 -7.34 17.29
CA SER A 259 -5.36 -8.61 17.62
C SER A 259 -6.83 -8.43 18.01
N THR A 260 -7.36 -7.22 17.84
CA THR A 260 -8.76 -6.90 18.14
C THR A 260 -9.70 -7.47 17.07
N SER A 261 -10.95 -7.74 17.43
CA SER A 261 -11.99 -8.21 16.49
C SER A 261 -12.20 -7.24 15.30
N HIS A 262 -11.92 -5.94 15.48
CA HIS A 262 -11.96 -4.94 14.41
C HIS A 262 -10.81 -5.07 13.38
N ALA A 263 -9.77 -5.85 13.66
CA ALA A 263 -8.65 -6.06 12.75
C ALA A 263 -8.86 -7.25 11.80
N TRP A 264 -10.07 -7.40 11.25
CA TRP A 264 -10.45 -8.54 10.39
C TRP A 264 -9.54 -8.69 9.15
N MET A 265 -8.90 -7.62 8.67
CA MET A 265 -7.90 -7.69 7.59
C MET A 265 -6.68 -8.56 7.94
N ARG A 266 -6.40 -8.75 9.23
CA ARG A 266 -5.34 -9.64 9.70
C ARG A 266 -5.54 -11.07 9.20
N HIS A 267 -6.77 -11.55 9.08
CA HIS A 267 -7.03 -12.90 8.58
C HIS A 267 -6.60 -13.06 7.13
N PHE A 268 -6.90 -12.07 6.27
CA PHE A 268 -6.43 -12.07 4.88
C PHE A 268 -4.89 -12.02 4.80
N PHE A 269 -4.27 -11.24 5.67
CA PHE A 269 -2.81 -11.18 5.78
C PHE A 269 -2.21 -12.52 6.20
N GLU A 270 -2.72 -13.14 7.27
CA GLU A 270 -2.23 -14.42 7.77
C GLU A 270 -2.36 -15.52 6.71
N VAL A 271 -3.52 -15.64 6.07
CA VAL A 271 -3.72 -16.58 4.96
C VAL A 271 -2.69 -16.34 3.85
N LYS A 272 -2.48 -15.09 3.45
CA LYS A 272 -1.50 -14.74 2.41
C LYS A 272 -0.07 -15.13 2.81
N VAL A 273 0.32 -14.87 4.06
CA VAL A 273 1.65 -15.25 4.58
C VAL A 273 1.80 -16.76 4.64
N PHE A 274 0.80 -17.49 5.15
CA PHE A 274 0.87 -18.95 5.22
C PHE A 274 0.97 -19.60 3.84
N LEU A 275 0.21 -19.12 2.86
CA LEU A 275 0.32 -19.60 1.47
C LEU A 275 1.72 -19.38 0.90
N LYS A 276 2.28 -18.18 1.09
CA LYS A 276 3.65 -17.85 0.66
C LYS A 276 4.69 -18.76 1.31
N LEU A 277 4.61 -18.95 2.63
CA LEU A 277 5.57 -19.80 3.36
C LEU A 277 5.48 -21.26 2.89
N ASN A 278 4.27 -21.75 2.63
CA ASN A 278 4.07 -23.11 2.11
C ASN A 278 4.64 -23.28 0.69
N GLU A 279 4.44 -22.30 -0.21
CA GLU A 279 5.03 -22.31 -1.55
C GLU A 279 6.57 -22.29 -1.50
N MET A 280 7.16 -21.50 -0.59
CA MET A 280 8.61 -21.45 -0.40
C MET A 280 9.18 -22.79 0.07
N VAL A 281 8.50 -23.48 0.99
CA VAL A 281 8.89 -24.83 1.44
C VAL A 281 8.80 -25.83 0.29
N LEU A 282 7.73 -25.80 -0.52
CA LEU A 282 7.59 -26.67 -1.70
C LEU A 282 8.70 -26.45 -2.73
N MET A 283 9.16 -25.21 -2.91
CA MET A 283 10.31 -24.91 -3.79
C MET A 283 11.64 -25.43 -3.22
N GLN A 284 11.82 -25.46 -1.89
CA GLN A 284 13.03 -26.00 -1.26
C GLN A 284 13.09 -27.53 -1.26
N VAL A 285 11.94 -28.22 -1.26
CA VAL A 285 11.86 -29.69 -1.18
C VAL A 285 11.91 -30.37 -2.57
N GLY A 286 12.06 -29.61 -3.67
CA GLY A 286 12.46 -30.14 -4.99
C GLY A 286 11.52 -31.16 -5.63
N THR A 287 10.30 -31.36 -5.12
CA THR A 287 9.44 -32.49 -5.50
C THR A 287 8.02 -32.03 -5.84
N CYS A 288 7.85 -31.35 -6.97
CA CYS A 288 6.71 -31.49 -7.91
C CYS A 288 6.75 -30.36 -8.95
N ARG A 289 7.41 -30.59 -10.08
CA ARG A 289 7.08 -29.87 -11.33
C ARG A 289 5.72 -30.36 -11.82
N ARG A 290 4.65 -29.79 -11.28
CA ARG A 290 3.37 -29.63 -11.98
C ARG A 290 2.91 -28.20 -11.76
N THR A 291 3.14 -27.42 -12.80
CA THR A 291 3.04 -25.97 -12.90
C THR A 291 1.62 -25.47 -12.58
N LEU A 292 1.47 -24.74 -11.47
CA LEU A 292 0.38 -23.77 -11.28
C LEU A 292 0.94 -22.39 -11.61
N VAL A 293 0.94 -22.05 -12.91
CA VAL A 293 1.20 -20.67 -13.36
C VAL A 293 -0.13 -19.93 -13.27
N TRP A 294 -0.27 -19.10 -12.25
CA TRP A 294 -1.25 -18.03 -12.23
C TRP A 294 -0.65 -16.82 -12.93
N HIS A 295 -0.99 -16.61 -14.21
CA HIS A 295 -0.75 -15.31 -14.84
C HIS A 295 -1.94 -14.39 -14.60
N LEU A 296 -1.65 -13.30 -13.89
CA LEU A 296 -2.48 -12.10 -13.78
C LEU A 296 -2.63 -11.44 -15.16
N THR A 297 -3.52 -11.94 -16.03
CA THR A 297 -4.11 -11.18 -17.15
C THR A 297 -5.32 -11.96 -17.69
N GLY A 298 -6.46 -11.28 -17.81
CA GLY A 298 -7.74 -11.88 -18.15
C GLY A 298 -7.80 -12.65 -19.48
N TYR A 299 -8.71 -13.62 -19.49
CA TYR A 299 -9.14 -14.51 -20.59
C TYR A 299 -8.07 -15.41 -21.23
N ALA A 300 -8.25 -16.74 -21.11
CA ALA A 300 -8.15 -17.65 -22.26
C ALA A 300 -8.60 -19.08 -21.93
N THR A 301 -9.19 -19.68 -22.96
CA THR A 301 -9.59 -21.08 -23.15
C THR A 301 -8.41 -22.06 -23.17
N TRP A 302 -8.71 -23.34 -22.86
CA TRP A 302 -7.76 -24.45 -22.79
C TRP A 302 -7.18 -24.84 -24.16
N LYS A 303 -5.87 -25.08 -24.25
CA LYS A 303 -5.27 -25.86 -25.34
C LYS A 303 -4.39 -26.97 -24.77
N TRP A 304 -4.80 -28.20 -25.01
CA TRP A 304 -4.14 -29.45 -24.61
C TRP A 304 -2.98 -29.73 -25.58
N LEU A 305 -1.76 -29.94 -25.08
CA LEU A 305 -0.66 -30.51 -25.86
C LEU A 305 0.12 -31.48 -24.97
N GLY A 306 0.04 -32.76 -25.33
CA GLY A 306 0.95 -33.79 -24.89
C GLY A 306 0.27 -35.14 -24.71
N ASP A 307 0.51 -36.07 -25.62
CA ASP A 307 1.48 -37.14 -25.31
C ASP A 307 1.56 -38.14 -26.47
N ASN A 308 2.77 -38.28 -27.03
CA ASN A 308 3.21 -39.50 -27.69
C ASN A 308 4.61 -39.81 -27.18
N PHE A 309 4.67 -40.61 -26.12
CA PHE A 309 5.83 -41.46 -25.85
C PHE A 309 5.36 -42.91 -25.94
N THR A 310 5.80 -43.56 -27.01
CA THR A 310 5.74 -44.99 -27.27
C THR A 310 6.54 -45.78 -26.25
N LYS A 311 6.08 -46.99 -25.96
CA LYS A 311 6.86 -48.06 -25.31
C LYS A 311 8.10 -48.42 -26.11
#